data_AF-A0A935PHU8-F1
#
_entry.id   AF-A0A935PHU8-F1
#
_cell.length_a   1.000
_cell.length_b   1.000
_cell.length_c   1.000
_cell.angle_alpha   90.00
_cell.angle_beta   90.00
_cell.angle_gamma   90.00
#
_symmetry.space_group_name_H-M   'P 1'
#
loop_
_entity.id
_entity.type
_entity.pdbx_description
1 polymer ?
#
loop_
_entity_poly.entity_id
_entity_poly.type
_entity_poly.pdbx_seq_one_letter_code
_entity_poly.pdbx_strand_id
1 'polypeptide(L)'
;MRFRLPLETVVLLAVVACQDAPPPTPDVPPPSAVPATAARTNGCPDDSTWTAPQAPFRIYGNTWHVGPRGLGVFLITSPAGHVVIDGGVPGGAALIEANITSAGFNVRDVKWILVSHAHCDHAGDVAQLARSTGAEIIAGAEDVPLLARGGRDDPQYGDRFAYPAVQGARAVSDGEQLRLGELTLTAHLTPGHTRGNTTWAWRSCEDGRCLNLVDVGSLGARIQTRGQSEAPGSREGLSGEFSEGRGVALRHRARAAPRDGRLLGARRQT
;
A
#
# COMPACT_ATOMS: atom_id res chain seq x y z
N MET A 1 21.35 4.76 82.58
CA MET A 1 20.13 4.73 81.75
C MET A 1 20.49 4.13 80.39
N ARG A 2 19.86 3.01 80.03
CA ARG A 2 19.99 2.37 78.71
C ARG A 2 18.84 2.89 77.84
N PHE A 3 19.12 3.51 76.71
CA PHE A 3 18.15 3.71 75.64
C PHE A 3 18.51 2.80 74.47
N ARG A 4 17.55 1.97 74.06
CA ARG A 4 17.61 1.06 72.92
C ARG A 4 16.62 1.57 71.85
N LEU A 5 17.13 1.69 70.62
CA LEU A 5 16.51 1.38 69.31
C LEU A 5 15.41 2.36 68.76
N PRO A 6 15.23 2.50 67.41
CA PRO A 6 15.31 1.42 66.44
C PRO A 6 16.08 1.65 65.12
N LEU A 7 16.35 0.49 64.50
CA LEU A 7 16.84 0.25 63.14
C LEU A 7 16.08 1.07 62.10
N GLU A 8 16.81 1.72 61.21
CA GLU A 8 16.25 2.21 59.96
C GLU A 8 15.83 1.04 59.07
N THR A 9 14.59 1.10 58.59
CA THR A 9 14.01 0.17 57.62
C THR A 9 14.44 0.63 56.24
N VAL A 10 15.38 -0.07 55.61
CA VAL A 10 15.66 0.08 54.18
C VAL A 10 14.48 -0.53 53.42
N VAL A 11 13.58 0.31 52.91
CA VAL A 11 12.53 -0.10 51.98
C VAL A 11 13.17 -0.28 50.61
N LEU A 12 13.49 -1.53 50.26
CA LEU A 12 13.85 -1.90 48.89
C LEU A 12 12.57 -1.91 48.05
N LEU A 13 12.32 -0.81 47.32
CA LEU A 13 11.24 -0.74 46.35
C LEU A 13 11.64 -1.56 45.12
N ALA A 14 11.29 -2.85 45.11
CA ALA A 14 11.37 -3.67 43.91
C ALA A 14 10.31 -3.19 42.92
N VAL A 15 10.73 -2.42 41.92
CA VAL A 15 9.91 -2.19 40.73
C VAL A 15 9.86 -3.51 39.98
N VAL A 16 8.78 -4.28 40.20
CA VAL A 16 8.41 -5.36 39.30
C VAL A 16 8.06 -4.69 37.98
N ALA A 17 8.99 -4.72 37.03
CA ALA A 17 8.65 -4.51 35.64
C ALA A 17 7.72 -5.66 35.25
N CYS A 18 6.41 -5.39 35.15
CA CYS A 18 5.53 -6.23 34.37
C CYS A 18 6.10 -6.21 32.95
N GLN A 19 6.79 -7.29 32.59
CA GLN A 19 7.06 -7.63 31.21
C GLN A 19 5.70 -8.06 30.66
N ASP A 20 4.89 -7.09 30.23
CA ASP A 20 3.76 -7.40 29.37
C ASP A 20 4.36 -8.01 28.11
N ALA A 21 4.22 -9.33 27.99
CA ALA A 21 4.54 -10.03 26.76
C ALA A 21 3.73 -9.35 25.63
N PRO A 22 4.35 -9.10 24.46
CA PRO A 22 3.59 -8.60 23.32
C PRO A 22 2.41 -9.56 23.09
N PRO A 23 1.21 -9.03 22.78
CA PRO A 23 0.06 -9.88 22.53
C PRO A 23 0.42 -10.90 21.47
N PRO A 24 0.00 -12.18 21.62
CA PRO A 24 0.27 -13.20 20.61
C PRO A 24 -0.22 -12.68 19.26
N THR A 25 0.65 -12.76 18.25
CA THR A 25 0.22 -12.54 16.87
C THR A 25 -0.95 -13.50 16.62
N PRO A 26 -2.13 -13.02 16.21
CA PRO A 26 -3.24 -13.92 15.95
C PRO A 26 -2.79 -14.95 14.91
N ASP A 27 -2.97 -16.24 15.23
CA ASP A 27 -2.74 -17.33 14.30
C ASP A 27 -3.58 -17.05 13.05
N VAL A 28 -2.93 -16.65 11.97
CA VAL A 28 -3.60 -16.44 10.70
C VAL A 28 -4.00 -17.83 10.19
N PRO A 29 -5.31 -18.11 10.04
CA PRO A 29 -5.74 -19.41 9.54
C PRO A 29 -5.17 -19.69 8.14
N PRO A 30 -4.98 -20.97 7.77
CA PRO A 30 -4.54 -21.34 6.42
C PRO A 30 -5.46 -20.72 5.37
N PRO A 31 -4.95 -20.45 4.14
CA PRO A 31 -5.70 -19.72 3.13
C PRO A 31 -7.08 -20.35 2.96
N SER A 32 -8.13 -19.57 3.20
CA SER A 32 -9.49 -20.03 2.94
C SER A 32 -9.57 -20.40 1.47
N ALA A 33 -9.91 -21.66 1.18
CA ALA A 33 -10.17 -22.12 -0.17
C ALA A 33 -11.47 -21.47 -0.65
N VAL A 34 -11.40 -20.19 -1.03
CA VAL A 34 -12.49 -19.52 -1.73
C VAL A 34 -12.58 -20.19 -3.10
N PRO A 35 -13.69 -20.86 -3.45
CA PRO A 35 -13.82 -21.47 -4.76
C PRO A 35 -13.74 -20.39 -5.83
N ALA A 36 -12.89 -20.63 -6.83
CA ALA A 36 -12.73 -19.79 -8.01
C ALA A 36 -13.98 -19.90 -8.89
N THR A 37 -15.08 -19.27 -8.50
CA THR A 37 -16.33 -19.31 -9.27
C THR A 37 -17.00 -17.94 -9.28
N ALA A 38 -16.40 -17.02 -10.01
CA ALA A 38 -17.11 -16.00 -10.78
C ALA A 38 -16.50 -16.02 -12.19
N ALA A 39 -17.34 -16.14 -13.21
CA ALA A 39 -16.89 -16.14 -14.60
C ALA A 39 -16.00 -14.92 -14.84
N ARG A 40 -14.73 -15.18 -15.25
CA ARG A 40 -13.74 -14.18 -15.69
C ARG A 40 -14.28 -13.47 -16.93
N THR A 41 -15.23 -12.58 -16.72
CA THR A 41 -15.68 -11.68 -17.77
C THR A 41 -14.81 -10.45 -17.67
N ASN A 42 -13.96 -10.29 -18.70
CA ASN A 42 -13.30 -9.06 -19.15
C ASN A 42 -11.78 -8.96 -18.93
N GLY A 43 -11.08 -9.01 -20.07
CA GLY A 43 -9.88 -8.23 -20.37
C GLY A 43 -8.57 -8.74 -19.80
N CYS A 44 -8.44 -8.81 -18.48
CA CYS A 44 -7.12 -8.94 -17.85
C CYS A 44 -6.43 -10.28 -18.18
N PRO A 45 -5.09 -10.33 -18.35
CA PRO A 45 -4.37 -11.59 -18.56
C PRO A 45 -4.70 -12.62 -17.48
N ASP A 46 -5.02 -13.84 -17.89
CA ASP A 46 -5.20 -14.97 -16.97
C ASP A 46 -3.83 -15.53 -16.57
N ASP A 47 -3.15 -14.78 -15.68
CA ASP A 47 -1.85 -15.15 -15.14
C ASP A 47 -2.01 -15.74 -13.73
N SER A 48 -1.86 -17.07 -13.65
CA SER A 48 -1.94 -17.77 -12.37
C SER A 48 -0.87 -17.36 -11.36
N THR A 49 0.25 -16.76 -11.81
CA THR A 49 1.27 -16.21 -10.91
C THR A 49 0.77 -14.98 -10.17
N TRP A 50 -0.12 -14.20 -10.79
CA TRP A 50 -0.76 -13.03 -10.18
C TRP A 50 -1.83 -13.43 -9.18
N THR A 51 -2.66 -14.41 -9.54
CA THR A 51 -3.92 -14.68 -8.82
C THR A 51 -3.85 -15.85 -7.85
N ALA A 52 -2.66 -16.44 -7.66
CA ALA A 52 -2.52 -17.56 -6.75
C ALA A 52 -2.91 -17.15 -5.31
N PRO A 53 -3.80 -17.90 -4.62
CA PRO A 53 -4.21 -17.57 -3.27
C PRO A 53 -3.04 -17.55 -2.28
N GLN A 54 -3.12 -16.65 -1.31
CA GLN A 54 -2.15 -16.48 -0.23
C GLN A 54 -2.93 -16.08 1.04
N ALA A 55 -2.56 -16.68 2.19
CA ALA A 55 -3.11 -16.25 3.47
C ALA A 55 -2.60 -14.85 3.81
N PRO A 56 -3.43 -13.97 4.40
CA PRO A 56 -3.00 -12.63 4.74
C PRO A 56 -1.91 -12.68 5.80
N PHE A 57 -1.05 -11.68 5.82
CA PHE A 57 0.00 -11.60 6.83
C PHE A 57 0.30 -10.17 7.19
N ARG A 58 0.69 -9.98 8.45
CA ARG A 58 1.10 -8.68 8.98
C ARG A 58 2.48 -8.35 8.42
N ILE A 59 2.61 -7.20 7.77
CA ILE A 59 3.90 -6.70 7.29
C ILE A 59 4.64 -6.03 8.45
N TYR A 60 3.99 -5.06 9.10
CA TYR A 60 4.52 -4.34 10.26
C TYR A 60 3.42 -3.49 10.90
N GLY A 61 3.31 -3.48 12.24
CA GLY A 61 2.35 -2.63 12.95
C GLY A 61 0.93 -2.75 12.40
N ASN A 62 0.27 -1.66 12.00
CA ASN A 62 -1.09 -1.71 11.48
C ASN A 62 -1.21 -2.05 9.98
N THR A 63 -0.15 -2.58 9.34
CA THR A 63 -0.10 -2.86 7.91
C THR A 63 -0.10 -4.36 7.60
N TRP A 64 -0.95 -4.77 6.67
CA TRP A 64 -1.16 -6.16 6.27
C TRP A 64 -1.12 -6.30 4.76
N HIS A 65 -0.62 -7.44 4.28
CA HIS A 65 -0.89 -7.91 2.92
C HIS A 65 -2.17 -8.76 2.95
N VAL A 66 -3.12 -8.44 2.06
CA VAL A 66 -4.43 -9.11 1.96
C VAL A 66 -4.74 -9.57 0.53
N GLY A 67 -3.79 -9.42 -0.40
CA GLY A 67 -3.95 -9.78 -1.80
C GLY A 67 -3.62 -11.24 -2.13
N PRO A 68 -3.67 -11.58 -3.42
CA PRO A 68 -3.07 -12.82 -3.92
C PRO A 68 -1.54 -12.73 -3.90
N ARG A 69 -0.85 -13.84 -4.16
CA ARG A 69 0.61 -13.93 -4.02
C ARG A 69 1.38 -12.99 -4.95
N GLY A 70 0.91 -12.81 -6.18
CA GLY A 70 1.66 -12.08 -7.20
C GLY A 70 1.32 -10.60 -7.30
N LEU A 71 0.35 -10.09 -6.52
CA LEU A 71 -0.07 -8.69 -6.57
C LEU A 71 -0.09 -8.09 -5.17
N GLY A 72 0.45 -6.87 -5.06
CA GLY A 72 0.38 -6.08 -3.84
C GLY A 72 -1.04 -5.58 -3.62
N VAL A 73 -1.71 -6.07 -2.59
CA VAL A 73 -2.94 -5.48 -2.07
C VAL A 73 -2.78 -5.36 -0.56
N PHE A 74 -2.85 -4.14 -0.05
CA PHE A 74 -2.49 -3.84 1.33
C PHE A 74 -3.68 -3.31 2.11
N LEU A 75 -3.79 -3.72 3.38
CA LEU A 75 -4.73 -3.18 4.34
C LEU A 75 -3.96 -2.42 5.42
N ILE A 76 -4.32 -1.15 5.65
CA ILE A 76 -3.76 -0.30 6.69
C ILE A 76 -4.89 0.04 7.67
N THR A 77 -4.78 -0.44 8.91
CA THR A 77 -5.88 -0.38 9.88
C THR A 77 -5.73 0.77 10.86
N SER A 78 -6.85 1.34 11.31
CA SER A 78 -6.88 2.35 12.36
C SER A 78 -8.22 2.29 13.11
N PRO A 79 -8.30 2.87 14.32
CA PRO A 79 -9.57 2.99 15.06
C PRO A 79 -10.64 3.81 14.33
N ALA A 80 -10.25 4.72 13.43
CA ALA A 80 -11.18 5.54 12.64
C ALA A 80 -11.69 4.82 11.37
N GLY A 81 -11.21 3.61 11.11
CA GLY A 81 -11.47 2.84 9.90
C GLY A 81 -10.18 2.41 9.19
N HIS A 82 -10.32 1.74 8.06
CA HIS A 82 -9.20 1.11 7.35
C HIS A 82 -9.04 1.68 5.94
N VAL A 83 -7.85 1.49 5.39
CA VAL A 83 -7.50 1.85 4.02
C VAL A 83 -7.06 0.59 3.31
N VAL A 84 -7.59 0.35 2.11
CA VAL A 84 -7.08 -0.68 1.19
C VAL A 84 -6.31 0.01 0.08
N ILE A 85 -5.15 -0.53 -0.31
CA ILE A 85 -4.41 -0.10 -1.50
C ILE A 85 -4.55 -1.21 -2.55
N ASP A 86 -5.03 -0.83 -3.72
CA ASP A 86 -5.38 -1.65 -4.88
C ASP A 86 -6.50 -2.69 -4.66
N GLY A 87 -6.96 -3.26 -5.77
CA GLY A 87 -8.06 -4.24 -5.82
C GLY A 87 -7.72 -5.53 -6.57
N GLY A 88 -6.49 -5.68 -7.08
CA GLY A 88 -6.09 -6.84 -7.85
C GLY A 88 -6.79 -6.93 -9.21
N VAL A 89 -6.91 -8.17 -9.72
CA VAL A 89 -7.56 -8.49 -11.00
C VAL A 89 -9.09 -8.62 -10.88
N PRO A 90 -9.86 -8.52 -11.98
CA PRO A 90 -11.28 -8.84 -11.97
C PRO A 90 -11.58 -10.26 -11.46
N GLY A 91 -12.54 -10.36 -10.54
CA GLY A 91 -12.93 -11.60 -9.85
C GLY A 91 -12.07 -12.00 -8.64
N GLY A 92 -11.08 -11.18 -8.24
CA GLY A 92 -10.26 -11.32 -7.03
C GLY A 92 -10.84 -10.72 -5.73
N ALA A 93 -11.91 -9.92 -5.78
CA ALA A 93 -12.46 -9.20 -4.61
C ALA A 93 -12.80 -10.14 -3.45
N ALA A 94 -13.40 -11.30 -3.74
CA ALA A 94 -13.79 -12.27 -2.71
C ALA A 94 -12.60 -12.81 -1.92
N LEU A 95 -11.43 -12.98 -2.57
CA LEU A 95 -10.20 -13.37 -1.88
C LEU A 95 -9.75 -12.25 -0.94
N ILE A 96 -9.73 -11.00 -1.41
CA ILE A 96 -9.31 -9.83 -0.62
C ILE A 96 -10.24 -9.66 0.59
N GLU A 97 -11.55 -9.72 0.40
CA GLU A 97 -12.55 -9.61 1.48
C GLU A 97 -12.42 -10.75 2.52
N ALA A 98 -12.18 -11.99 2.06
CA ALA A 98 -11.93 -13.13 2.94
C ALA A 98 -10.61 -12.97 3.71
N ASN A 99 -9.58 -12.39 3.09
CA ASN A 99 -8.30 -12.11 3.71
C ASN A 99 -8.42 -10.99 4.76
N ILE A 100 -9.15 -9.92 4.49
CA ILE A 100 -9.46 -8.87 5.49
C ILE A 100 -10.17 -9.49 6.70
N THR A 101 -11.18 -10.33 6.45
CA THR A 101 -11.97 -10.99 7.51
C THR A 101 -11.13 -11.96 8.33
N SER A 102 -10.32 -12.80 7.68
CA SER A 102 -9.48 -13.79 8.36
C SER A 102 -8.31 -13.18 9.13
N ALA A 103 -7.86 -11.98 8.75
CA ALA A 103 -6.94 -11.16 9.54
C ALA A 103 -7.61 -10.50 10.77
N GLY A 104 -8.92 -10.69 10.98
CA GLY A 104 -9.66 -10.20 12.14
C GLY A 104 -10.29 -8.82 11.97
N PHE A 105 -10.38 -8.30 10.74
CA PHE A 105 -10.96 -6.98 10.45
C PHE A 105 -12.30 -7.09 9.74
N ASN A 106 -13.13 -6.06 9.85
CA ASN A 106 -14.40 -5.99 9.15
C ASN A 106 -14.23 -5.23 7.83
N VAL A 107 -14.66 -5.83 6.73
CA VAL A 107 -14.66 -5.19 5.40
C VAL A 107 -15.40 -3.85 5.40
N ARG A 108 -16.47 -3.70 6.19
CA ARG A 108 -17.22 -2.43 6.29
C ARG A 108 -16.51 -1.31 7.05
N ASP A 109 -15.40 -1.62 7.70
CA ASP A 109 -14.56 -0.61 8.34
C ASP A 109 -13.57 0.04 7.36
N VAL A 110 -13.43 -0.49 6.14
CA VAL A 110 -12.68 0.16 5.07
C VAL A 110 -13.39 1.46 4.65
N LYS A 111 -12.67 2.58 4.75
CA LYS A 111 -13.17 3.92 4.41
C LYS A 111 -12.63 4.43 3.09
N TRP A 112 -11.41 4.02 2.74
CA TRP A 112 -10.76 4.38 1.49
C TRP A 112 -10.21 3.17 0.75
N ILE A 113 -10.36 3.20 -0.58
CA ILE A 113 -9.63 2.36 -1.51
C ILE A 113 -8.72 3.28 -2.32
N LEU A 114 -7.42 3.18 -2.10
CA LEU A 114 -6.42 3.91 -2.84
C LEU A 114 -5.99 3.07 -4.04
N VAL A 115 -5.82 3.70 -5.19
CA VAL A 115 -5.34 3.03 -6.40
C VAL A 115 -3.91 3.49 -6.69
N SER A 116 -3.00 2.55 -6.88
CA SER A 116 -1.63 2.83 -7.31
C SER A 116 -1.63 3.26 -8.78
N HIS A 117 -2.28 2.50 -9.66
CA HIS A 117 -2.45 2.83 -11.07
C HIS A 117 -3.64 2.12 -11.73
N ALA A 118 -4.10 2.67 -12.84
CA ALA A 118 -5.35 2.27 -13.51
C ALA A 118 -5.24 1.08 -14.50
N HIS A 119 -4.38 0.10 -14.24
CA HIS A 119 -4.36 -1.16 -15.01
C HIS A 119 -5.17 -2.28 -14.35
N CYS A 120 -5.57 -3.26 -15.15
CA CYS A 120 -6.53 -4.29 -14.74
C CYS A 120 -6.05 -5.18 -13.59
N ASP A 121 -4.75 -5.32 -13.40
CA ASP A 121 -4.10 -6.12 -12.36
C ASP A 121 -4.08 -5.42 -11.00
N HIS A 122 -4.40 -4.13 -10.95
CA HIS A 122 -4.48 -3.35 -9.72
C HIS A 122 -5.87 -2.72 -9.50
N ALA A 123 -6.50 -2.22 -10.57
CA ALA A 123 -7.80 -1.58 -10.54
C ALA A 123 -8.98 -2.53 -10.84
N GLY A 124 -8.70 -3.79 -11.17
CA GLY A 124 -9.66 -4.74 -11.73
C GLY A 124 -10.91 -4.96 -10.90
N ASP A 125 -10.76 -4.98 -9.57
CA ASP A 125 -11.86 -5.21 -8.64
C ASP A 125 -12.13 -4.06 -7.66
N VAL A 126 -11.51 -2.90 -7.89
CA VAL A 126 -11.76 -1.69 -7.08
C VAL A 126 -13.24 -1.33 -7.05
N ALA A 127 -13.95 -1.46 -8.19
CA ALA A 127 -15.39 -1.19 -8.25
C ALA A 127 -16.21 -2.16 -7.37
N GLN A 128 -15.82 -3.43 -7.29
CA GLN A 128 -16.49 -4.41 -6.44
C GLN A 128 -16.18 -4.15 -4.96
N LEU A 129 -14.91 -3.93 -4.61
CA LEU A 129 -14.52 -3.61 -3.24
C LEU A 129 -15.22 -2.35 -2.73
N ALA A 130 -15.35 -1.31 -3.55
CA ALA A 130 -16.07 -0.09 -3.19
C ALA A 130 -17.56 -0.37 -2.88
N ARG A 131 -18.22 -1.27 -3.65
CA ARG A 131 -19.60 -1.69 -3.36
C ARG A 131 -19.71 -2.48 -2.06
N SER A 132 -18.79 -3.39 -1.80
CA SER A 132 -18.82 -4.25 -0.59
C SER A 132 -18.54 -3.45 0.69
N THR A 133 -17.66 -2.47 0.60
CA THR A 133 -17.15 -1.67 1.75
C THR A 133 -17.96 -0.40 1.99
N GLY A 134 -18.47 0.23 0.92
CA GLY A 134 -18.95 1.62 0.94
C GLY A 134 -17.83 2.67 0.97
N ALA A 135 -16.57 2.26 0.72
CA ALA A 135 -15.40 3.13 0.76
C ALA A 135 -15.37 4.13 -0.40
N GLU A 136 -14.81 5.31 -0.14
CA GLU A 136 -14.45 6.26 -1.19
C GLU A 136 -13.19 5.78 -1.93
N ILE A 137 -13.19 5.90 -3.25
CA ILE A 137 -12.05 5.55 -4.09
C ILE A 137 -11.21 6.80 -4.31
N ILE A 138 -9.89 6.69 -4.16
CA ILE A 138 -8.96 7.81 -4.36
C ILE A 138 -7.82 7.36 -5.28
N ALA A 139 -7.52 8.17 -6.29
CA ALA A 139 -6.51 7.87 -7.29
C ALA A 139 -5.80 9.14 -7.78
N GLY A 140 -4.61 8.96 -8.36
CA GLY A 140 -3.90 10.04 -9.06
C GLY A 140 -4.79 10.69 -10.12
N ALA A 141 -4.82 12.02 -10.14
CA ALA A 141 -5.78 12.79 -10.94
C ALA A 141 -5.86 12.37 -12.42
N GLU A 142 -4.72 12.06 -13.03
CA GLU A 142 -4.61 11.67 -14.44
C GLU A 142 -5.11 10.24 -14.74
N ASP A 143 -5.25 9.39 -13.74
CA ASP A 143 -5.78 8.02 -13.88
C ASP A 143 -7.29 7.95 -13.64
N VAL A 144 -7.89 8.96 -13.00
CA VAL A 144 -9.35 9.02 -12.77
C VAL A 144 -10.16 8.84 -14.06
N PRO A 145 -9.83 9.48 -15.20
CA PRO A 145 -10.56 9.24 -16.45
C PRO A 145 -10.42 7.81 -16.99
N LEU A 146 -9.26 7.17 -16.82
CA LEU A 146 -9.02 5.81 -17.29
C LEU A 146 -9.77 4.79 -16.42
N LEU A 147 -9.78 4.99 -15.11
CA LEU A 147 -10.60 4.27 -14.14
C LEU A 147 -12.10 4.36 -14.49
N ALA A 148 -12.58 5.57 -14.78
CA ALA A 148 -13.99 5.79 -15.16
C ALA A 148 -14.38 5.11 -16.48
N ARG A 149 -13.42 4.84 -17.36
CA ARG A 149 -13.63 4.06 -18.60
C ARG A 149 -13.38 2.56 -18.41
N GLY A 150 -12.95 2.11 -17.23
CA GLY A 150 -12.62 0.72 -16.96
C GLY A 150 -11.41 0.23 -17.75
N GLY A 151 -10.38 1.08 -17.87
CA GLY A 151 -9.17 0.75 -18.62
C GLY A 151 -9.31 0.84 -20.15
N ARG A 152 -10.43 1.33 -20.67
CA ARG A 152 -10.61 1.54 -22.12
C ARG A 152 -9.92 2.80 -22.61
N ASP A 153 -9.52 2.77 -23.87
CA ASP A 153 -8.65 3.78 -24.49
C ASP A 153 -7.36 3.98 -23.69
N ASP A 154 -6.81 2.88 -23.13
CA ASP A 154 -5.52 2.90 -22.47
C ASP A 154 -4.42 3.21 -23.49
N PRO A 155 -3.49 4.15 -23.22
CA PRO A 155 -2.46 4.53 -24.18
C PRO A 155 -1.44 3.42 -24.50
N GLN A 156 -1.31 2.39 -23.66
CA GLN A 156 -0.41 1.24 -23.86
C GLN A 156 -1.14 0.04 -24.46
N TYR A 157 -2.40 -0.18 -24.07
CA TYR A 157 -3.10 -1.43 -24.35
C TYR A 157 -4.42 -1.27 -25.10
N GLY A 158 -4.87 -0.03 -25.36
CA GLY A 158 -6.19 0.25 -25.92
C GLY A 158 -7.28 -0.38 -25.05
N ASP A 159 -8.13 -1.20 -25.66
CA ASP A 159 -9.25 -1.86 -24.98
C ASP A 159 -8.96 -3.29 -24.54
N ARG A 160 -7.73 -3.78 -24.74
CA ARG A 160 -7.38 -5.20 -24.57
C ARG A 160 -7.64 -5.71 -23.16
N PHE A 161 -7.39 -4.87 -22.15
CA PHE A 161 -7.40 -5.24 -20.74
C PHE A 161 -8.48 -4.49 -19.97
N ALA A 162 -9.66 -4.31 -20.57
CA ALA A 162 -10.78 -3.63 -19.93
C ALA A 162 -11.26 -4.39 -18.68
N TYR A 163 -11.67 -3.63 -17.66
CA TYR A 163 -12.19 -4.11 -16.38
C TYR A 163 -13.46 -3.33 -16.01
N PRO A 164 -14.23 -3.75 -14.98
CA PRO A 164 -15.39 -2.99 -14.52
C PRO A 164 -15.05 -1.54 -14.21
N ALA A 165 -15.77 -0.60 -14.83
CA ALA A 165 -15.50 0.82 -14.68
C ALA A 165 -15.63 1.27 -13.21
N VAL A 166 -14.66 2.09 -12.79
CA VAL A 166 -14.56 2.64 -11.44
C VAL A 166 -15.06 4.08 -11.47
N GLN A 167 -16.31 4.28 -11.06
CA GLN A 167 -16.96 5.58 -11.05
C GLN A 167 -16.73 6.32 -9.73
N GLY A 168 -16.68 7.66 -9.78
CA GLY A 168 -16.67 8.50 -8.58
C GLY A 168 -15.34 8.50 -7.81
N ALA A 169 -14.23 8.12 -8.43
CA ALA A 169 -12.92 8.24 -7.81
C ALA A 169 -12.58 9.72 -7.56
N ARG A 170 -12.20 10.05 -6.31
CA ARG A 170 -11.64 11.34 -5.94
C ARG A 170 -10.20 11.44 -6.47
N ALA A 171 -9.91 12.53 -7.17
CA ALA A 171 -8.56 12.86 -7.60
C ALA A 171 -7.70 13.33 -6.41
N VAL A 172 -6.44 12.89 -6.40
CA VAL A 172 -5.41 13.35 -5.45
C VAL A 172 -4.28 14.08 -6.18
N SER A 173 -3.68 15.07 -5.51
CA SER A 173 -2.50 15.81 -5.99
C SER A 173 -1.19 15.27 -5.41
N ASP A 174 -0.06 15.59 -6.05
CA ASP A 174 1.26 15.23 -5.52
C ASP A 174 1.51 15.89 -4.16
N GLY A 175 2.00 15.09 -3.21
CA GLY A 175 2.25 15.50 -1.82
C GLY A 175 0.99 15.68 -0.96
N GLU A 176 -0.21 15.43 -1.49
CA GLU A 176 -1.45 15.53 -0.72
C GLU A 176 -1.47 14.48 0.39
N GLN A 177 -1.85 14.91 1.59
CA GLN A 177 -1.97 14.06 2.78
C GLN A 177 -3.43 13.75 3.07
N LEU A 178 -3.77 12.46 3.03
CA LEU A 178 -5.07 11.91 3.39
C LEU A 178 -5.04 11.49 4.87
N ARG A 179 -5.98 11.98 5.67
CA ARG A 179 -6.05 11.72 7.13
C ARG A 179 -7.32 10.97 7.53
N LEU A 180 -7.16 9.79 8.12
CA LEU A 180 -8.23 8.97 8.70
C LEU A 180 -7.95 8.79 10.19
N GLY A 181 -8.49 9.68 11.02
CA GLY A 181 -8.03 9.82 12.41
C GLY A 181 -6.54 10.17 12.46
N GLU A 182 -5.76 9.39 13.21
CA GLU A 182 -4.30 9.56 13.31
C GLU A 182 -3.53 8.96 12.12
N LEU A 183 -4.18 8.10 11.31
CA LEU A 183 -3.55 7.53 10.12
C LEU A 183 -3.41 8.62 9.05
N THR A 184 -2.17 8.83 8.58
CA THR A 184 -1.89 9.75 7.46
C THR A 184 -1.21 8.98 6.34
N LEU A 185 -1.76 9.09 5.12
CA LEU A 185 -1.15 8.61 3.89
C LEU A 185 -0.80 9.79 3.00
N THR A 186 0.36 9.76 2.37
CA THR A 186 0.81 10.79 1.42
C THR A 186 0.81 10.20 0.02
N ALA A 187 0.17 10.89 -0.92
CA ALA A 187 0.27 10.58 -2.34
C ALA A 187 1.56 11.17 -2.91
N HIS A 188 2.32 10.36 -3.64
CA HIS A 188 3.42 10.79 -4.48
C HIS A 188 3.10 10.44 -5.91
N LEU A 189 2.82 11.43 -6.75
CA LEU A 189 2.56 11.15 -8.16
C LEU A 189 3.87 10.71 -8.82
N THR A 190 3.88 9.48 -9.29
CA THR A 190 5.02 8.82 -9.93
C THR A 190 4.67 8.41 -11.36
N PRO A 191 4.26 9.36 -12.23
CA PRO A 191 3.75 9.04 -13.56
C PRO A 191 4.80 8.33 -14.42
N GLY A 192 4.33 7.50 -15.36
CA GLY A 192 5.18 6.76 -16.29
C GLY A 192 4.51 5.46 -16.73
N HIS A 193 4.29 4.56 -15.77
CA HIS A 193 3.55 3.31 -16.03
C HIS A 193 2.09 3.55 -16.41
N THR A 194 1.43 4.49 -15.74
CA THR A 194 0.21 5.15 -16.22
C THR A 194 0.39 6.65 -16.00
N ARG A 195 -0.52 7.47 -16.52
CA ARG A 195 -0.40 8.94 -16.38
C ARG A 195 -0.62 9.40 -14.94
N GLY A 196 -1.48 8.70 -14.19
CA GLY A 196 -1.77 8.95 -12.79
C GLY A 196 -1.15 7.95 -11.82
N ASN A 197 -0.13 7.18 -12.23
CA ASN A 197 0.58 6.24 -11.35
C ASN A 197 1.03 6.96 -10.08
N THR A 198 0.70 6.39 -8.93
CA THR A 198 0.82 7.00 -7.62
C THR A 198 1.50 6.02 -6.66
N THR A 199 2.53 6.51 -5.99
CA THR A 199 3.19 5.85 -4.87
C THR A 199 2.55 6.34 -3.57
N TRP A 200 2.20 5.42 -2.67
CA TRP A 200 1.55 5.75 -1.40
C TRP A 200 2.53 5.56 -0.24
N ALA A 201 2.73 6.58 0.58
CA ALA A 201 3.59 6.52 1.75
C ALA A 201 2.80 6.72 3.05
N TRP A 202 3.10 5.92 4.07
CA TRP A 202 2.50 6.05 5.40
C TRP A 202 3.47 5.64 6.49
N ARG A 203 3.07 5.86 7.74
CA ARG A 203 3.83 5.42 8.91
C ARG A 203 3.05 4.35 9.65
N SER A 204 3.71 3.24 9.97
CA SER A 204 3.19 2.16 10.81
C SER A 204 4.09 1.99 12.03
N CYS A 205 3.51 1.63 13.18
CA CYS A 205 4.22 1.54 14.46
C CYS A 205 3.88 0.24 15.21
N GLU A 206 4.86 -0.31 15.91
CA GLU A 206 4.76 -1.47 16.80
C GLU A 206 5.85 -1.38 17.87
N ASP A 207 5.52 -1.67 19.13
CA ASP A 207 6.44 -1.68 20.27
C ASP A 207 7.29 -0.40 20.41
N GLY A 208 6.65 0.76 20.26
CA GLY A 208 7.30 2.07 20.38
C GLY A 208 8.23 2.44 19.21
N ARG A 209 8.38 1.57 18.20
CA ARG A 209 9.13 1.85 16.98
C ARG A 209 8.16 2.13 15.84
N CYS A 210 8.52 3.07 14.97
CA CYS A 210 7.76 3.39 13.77
C CYS A 210 8.64 3.28 12.52
N LEU A 211 8.04 2.77 11.45
CA LEU A 211 8.65 2.68 10.12
C LEU A 211 7.82 3.50 9.14
N ASN A 212 8.52 4.09 8.17
CA ASN A 212 7.88 4.62 6.97
C ASN A 212 7.75 3.47 5.98
N LEU A 213 6.51 3.17 5.59
CA LEU A 213 6.21 2.17 4.58
C LEU A 213 5.80 2.90 3.30
N VAL A 214 6.10 2.28 2.18
CA VAL A 214 5.82 2.82 0.85
C VAL A 214 5.33 1.67 -0.02
N ASP A 215 4.16 1.85 -0.61
CA ASP A 215 3.73 1.09 -1.79
C ASP A 215 4.20 1.87 -3.02
N VAL A 216 5.22 1.35 -3.69
CA VAL A 216 5.85 1.99 -4.84
C VAL A 216 5.01 1.66 -6.06
N GLY A 217 4.39 2.69 -6.66
CA GLY A 217 3.68 2.54 -7.92
C GLY A 217 4.59 1.96 -9.00
N SER A 218 3.99 1.33 -10.01
CA SER A 218 4.75 0.56 -10.99
C SER A 218 5.85 1.41 -11.67
N LEU A 219 7.07 0.86 -11.68
CA LEU A 219 8.27 1.52 -12.21
C LEU A 219 8.52 1.24 -13.70
N GLY A 220 7.75 0.33 -14.30
CA GLY A 220 7.90 -0.02 -15.70
C GLY A 220 7.18 0.97 -16.62
N ALA A 221 7.91 1.67 -17.49
CA ALA A 221 7.28 2.51 -18.52
C ALA A 221 7.28 1.77 -19.87
N ARG A 222 6.10 1.48 -20.43
CA ARG A 222 6.00 1.07 -21.84
C ARG A 222 5.70 2.30 -22.70
N ILE A 223 6.75 2.84 -23.32
CA ILE A 223 6.60 3.90 -24.32
C ILE A 223 6.28 3.25 -25.66
N GLN A 224 5.00 3.13 -26.03
CA GLN A 224 4.65 2.93 -27.44
C GLN A 224 4.79 4.28 -28.15
N THR A 225 5.90 4.45 -28.87
CA THR A 225 6.00 5.55 -29.83
C THR A 225 5.02 5.26 -30.97
N ARG A 226 4.20 6.26 -31.33
CA ARG A 226 3.23 6.16 -32.42
C ARG A 226 3.97 5.77 -33.71
N GLY A 227 3.86 4.51 -34.14
CA GLY A 227 4.43 4.04 -35.41
C GLY A 227 5.36 2.82 -35.36
N GLN A 228 5.61 2.17 -34.22
CA GLN A 228 6.33 0.89 -34.20
C GLN A 228 5.41 -0.29 -33.88
N SER A 229 5.15 -1.12 -34.90
CA SER A 229 4.70 -2.49 -34.71
C SER A 229 5.80 -3.26 -33.97
N GLU A 230 5.47 -3.92 -32.87
CA GLU A 230 6.43 -4.70 -32.07
C GLU A 230 7.20 -5.71 -32.93
N ALA A 231 8.53 -5.65 -32.90
CA ALA A 231 9.37 -6.76 -33.32
C ALA A 231 9.40 -7.81 -32.18
N PRO A 232 9.28 -9.11 -32.47
CA PRO A 232 9.26 -10.15 -31.44
C PRO A 232 10.67 -10.31 -30.84
N GLY A 233 10.83 -10.02 -29.54
CA GLY A 233 12.08 -10.33 -28.83
C GLY A 233 12.40 -9.61 -27.51
N SER A 234 11.70 -8.53 -27.12
CA SER A 234 12.11 -7.71 -25.96
C SER A 234 11.63 -8.22 -24.59
N ARG A 235 11.51 -9.54 -24.39
CA ARG A 235 10.96 -10.13 -23.15
C ARG A 235 11.97 -10.37 -22.02
N GLU A 236 13.24 -10.01 -22.18
CA GLU A 236 14.24 -10.15 -21.12
C GLU A 236 14.61 -8.79 -20.53
N GLY A 237 14.13 -8.54 -19.33
CA GLY A 237 14.54 -7.42 -18.50
C GLY A 237 13.46 -7.04 -17.50
N LEU A 238 13.77 -7.18 -16.21
CA LEU A 238 13.01 -6.75 -15.02
C LEU A 238 12.16 -7.80 -14.28
N SER A 239 12.05 -9.05 -14.74
CA SER A 239 11.34 -10.11 -13.98
C SER A 239 12.16 -10.75 -12.83
N GLY A 240 13.33 -10.20 -12.49
CA GLY A 240 14.33 -10.87 -11.65
C GLY A 240 14.45 -10.44 -10.19
N GLU A 241 13.83 -9.33 -9.74
CA GLU A 241 14.20 -8.74 -8.43
C GLU A 241 13.09 -8.66 -7.37
N PHE A 242 11.86 -9.13 -7.65
CA PHE A 242 10.76 -9.12 -6.67
C PHE A 242 10.38 -10.52 -6.12
N SER A 243 11.30 -11.50 -6.15
CA SER A 243 11.03 -12.86 -5.66
C SER A 243 11.36 -13.10 -4.18
N GLU A 244 11.83 -12.10 -3.44
CA GLU A 244 12.06 -12.24 -2.00
C GLU A 244 11.20 -11.22 -1.27
N GLY A 245 10.06 -11.64 -0.72
CA GLY A 245 9.07 -10.82 -0.02
C GLY A 245 9.58 -10.18 1.29
N ARG A 246 10.72 -9.50 1.26
CA ARG A 246 11.28 -8.67 2.31
C ARG A 246 11.13 -7.23 1.84
N GLY A 247 10.14 -6.52 2.38
CA GLY A 247 10.00 -5.09 2.13
C GLY A 247 11.33 -4.36 2.36
N VAL A 248 11.81 -3.64 1.35
CA VAL A 248 13.04 -2.86 1.45
C VAL A 248 12.75 -1.59 2.25
N ALA A 249 13.08 -1.60 3.53
CA ALA A 249 13.06 -0.38 4.35
C ALA A 249 14.26 0.50 4.00
N LEU A 250 14.04 1.51 3.15
CA LEU A 250 15.06 2.52 2.84
C LEU A 250 15.33 3.38 4.08
N ARG A 251 16.53 3.25 4.66
CA ARG A 251 17.00 4.10 5.76
C ARG A 251 17.46 5.45 5.22
N HIS A 252 16.63 6.48 5.35
CA HIS A 252 17.08 7.85 5.12
C HIS A 252 17.92 8.33 6.32
N ARG A 253 19.24 8.44 6.17
CA ARG A 253 20.06 9.27 7.07
C ARG A 253 19.97 10.71 6.57
N ALA A 254 19.28 11.58 7.30
CA ALA A 254 19.35 13.01 7.07
C ALA A 254 20.80 13.48 7.34
N ARG A 255 21.48 14.02 6.33
CA ARG A 255 22.69 14.82 6.55
C ARG A 255 22.24 16.22 6.93
N ALA A 256 22.64 16.68 8.13
CA ALA A 256 22.47 18.07 8.52
C ALA A 256 23.26 18.98 7.56
N ALA A 257 22.62 20.05 7.09
CA ALA A 257 23.26 21.07 6.29
C ALA A 257 24.30 21.84 7.12
N PRO A 258 25.47 22.20 6.56
CA PRO A 258 26.45 22.99 7.28
C PRO A 258 25.92 24.43 7.44
N ARG A 259 25.82 24.87 8.69
CA ARG A 259 25.71 26.28 9.04
C ARG A 259 27.10 26.89 8.89
N ASP A 260 27.33 27.61 7.80
CA ASP A 260 28.32 28.68 7.81
C ASP A 260 27.92 29.76 6.81
N GLY A 261 27.49 30.90 7.36
CA GLY A 261 27.27 32.12 6.61
C GLY A 261 28.61 32.77 6.27
N ARG A 262 28.90 32.91 4.97
CA ARG A 262 29.76 33.98 4.47
C ARG A 262 29.08 34.64 3.28
N LEU A 263 28.70 35.90 3.52
CA LEU A 263 28.26 36.88 2.54
C LEU A 263 29.38 37.07 1.49
N LEU A 264 29.07 36.79 0.23
CA LEU A 264 29.90 37.16 -0.91
C LEU A 264 29.75 38.67 -1.16
N GLY A 265 30.84 39.40 -0.95
CA GLY A 265 30.96 40.82 -1.24
C GLY A 265 30.98 41.11 -2.74
N ALA A 266 30.21 42.12 -3.14
CA ALA A 266 30.19 42.69 -4.49
C ALA A 266 31.54 43.32 -4.85
N ARG A 267 32.06 43.02 -6.04
CA ARG A 267 33.13 43.81 -6.69
C ARG A 267 32.51 44.74 -7.74
N ARG A 268 32.82 46.03 -7.61
CA ARG A 268 32.53 47.07 -8.59
C ARG A 268 33.45 46.92 -9.81
N GLN A 269 32.90 47.24 -10.98
CA GLN A 269 33.61 47.43 -12.24
C GLN A 269 34.39 48.74 -12.21
N THR A 270 35.64 48.69 -12.70
CA THR A 270 36.34 49.73 -13.45
C THR A 270 37.10 49.03 -14.56
#